data_AF-A0A1G9PIV7-F1
#
_entry.id   AF-A0A1G9PIV7-F1
#
_cell.length_a   1.000
_cell.length_b   1.000
_cell.length_c   1.000
_cell.angle_alpha   90.00
_cell.angle_beta   90.00
_cell.angle_gamma   90.00
#
_symmetry.space_group_name_H-M   'P 1'
#
loop_
_entity.id
_entity.type
_entity.pdbx_description
1 polymer ?
#
loop_
_entity_poly.entity_id
_entity_poly.type
_entity_poly.pdbx_seq_one_letter_code
_entity_poly.pdbx_strand_id
1 'polypeptide(L)' 'MANNFMQQARNAMNRLTNMTNGGQNVSEQEKQAARNAIQSAYTSASPEEQEQLQQLEEQLNRHNQMQ' A
#
# COMPACT_ATOMS: atom_id res chain seq x y z
N MET A 1 0.16 16.10 -9.45
CA MET A 1 -0.50 15.64 -8.20
C MET A 1 -0.33 14.14 -7.93
N ALA A 2 -0.03 13.30 -8.95
CA ALA A 2 0.28 11.87 -8.78
C ALA A 2 1.42 11.57 -7.77
N ASN A 3 2.43 12.46 -7.71
CA ASN A 3 3.62 12.26 -6.90
C ASN A 3 3.34 12.10 -5.39
N ASN A 4 2.24 12.67 -4.88
CA ASN A 4 1.87 12.54 -3.47
C ASN A 4 1.22 11.19 -3.15
N PHE A 5 0.45 10.63 -4.07
CA PHE A 5 -0.26 9.36 -3.84
C PHE A 5 0.69 8.18 -3.91
N MET A 6 1.64 8.17 -4.85
CA MET A 6 2.63 7.11 -4.91
C MET A 6 3.57 7.13 -3.70
N GLN A 7 3.94 8.32 -3.21
CA GLN A 7 4.68 8.47 -1.96
C GLN A 7 3.88 7.98 -0.75
N GLN A 8 2.56 8.24 -0.70
CA GLN A 8 1.69 7.70 0.36
C GLN A 8 1.59 6.18 0.28
N ALA A 9 1.42 5.61 -0.91
CA ALA A 9 1.31 4.17 -1.11
C ALA A 9 2.61 3.45 -0.72
N ARG A 10 3.76 3.97 -1.17
CA ARG A 10 5.08 3.45 -0.77
C ARG A 10 5.30 3.57 0.72
N ASN A 11 4.98 4.72 1.34
CA ASN A 11 5.13 4.89 2.78
C ASN A 11 4.25 3.93 3.58
N ALA A 12 2.98 3.79 3.19
CA ALA A 12 2.06 2.92 3.88
C ALA A 12 2.50 1.46 3.76
N MET A 13 3.00 1.02 2.61
CA MET A 13 3.51 -0.33 2.46
C MET A 13 4.87 -0.55 3.11
N ASN A 14 5.76 0.45 3.14
CA ASN A 14 6.99 0.38 3.92
C ASN A 14 6.67 0.21 5.42
N ARG A 15 5.70 0.96 5.94
CA ARG A 15 5.22 0.82 7.32
C ARG A 15 4.65 -0.57 7.56
N LEU A 16 3.83 -1.06 6.63
CA LEU A 16 3.17 -2.35 6.73
C LEU A 16 4.20 -3.50 6.73
N THR A 17 5.13 -3.50 5.77
CA THR A 17 6.25 -4.46 5.72
C THR A 17 7.11 -4.38 6.99
N ASN A 18 7.40 -3.18 7.49
CA ASN A 18 8.22 -3.00 8.68
C ASN A 18 7.50 -3.46 9.96
N MET A 19 6.19 -3.24 10.06
CA MET A 19 5.36 -3.73 11.17
C MET A 19 5.26 -5.26 11.15
N THR A 20 5.02 -5.87 10.00
CA THR A 20 4.98 -7.32 9.85
C THR A 20 6.31 -7.97 10.20
N ASN A 21 7.42 -7.43 9.71
CA ASN A 21 8.75 -7.97 9.99
C ASN A 21 9.12 -7.81 11.48
N GLY A 22 8.66 -6.72 12.11
CA GLY A 22 8.80 -6.49 13.56
C GLY A 22 7.82 -7.26 14.45
N GLY A 23 6.93 -8.11 13.88
CA GLY A 23 5.89 -8.82 14.64
C GLY A 23 4.80 -7.91 15.21
N GLN A 24 4.70 -6.67 14.74
CA GLN A 24 3.73 -5.67 15.20
C GLN A 24 2.44 -5.79 14.38
N ASN A 25 1.29 -5.81 15.05
CA ASN A 25 0.00 -5.87 14.37
C ASN A 25 -0.25 -4.60 13.54
N VAL A 26 -0.41 -4.78 12.23
CA VAL A 26 -0.81 -3.72 11.31
C VAL A 26 -2.21 -3.25 11.69
N SER A 27 -2.35 -1.95 11.99
CA SER A 27 -3.63 -1.37 12.38
C SER A 27 -4.56 -1.20 11.17
N GLU A 28 -5.87 -1.37 11.35
CA GLU A 28 -6.90 -1.12 10.31
C GLU A 28 -6.70 0.23 9.59
N GLN A 29 -6.29 1.25 10.34
CA GLN A 29 -6.01 2.60 9.83
C GLN A 29 -4.87 2.62 8.80
N GLU A 30 -3.80 1.87 9.02
CA GLU A 30 -2.66 1.77 8.08
C GLU A 30 -3.06 0.99 6.84
N LYS A 31 -3.84 -0.09 7.00
CA LYS A 31 -4.39 -0.84 5.86
C LYS A 31 -5.26 0.04 4.98
N GLN A 32 -6.13 0.84 5.60
CA GLN A 32 -7.05 1.70 4.87
C GLN A 32 -6.34 2.88 4.20
N ALA A 33 -5.33 3.45 4.85
CA ALA A 33 -4.46 4.47 4.26
C ALA A 33 -3.71 3.89 3.04
N ALA A 34 -3.15 2.70 3.15
CA ALA A 34 -2.47 2.04 2.05
C ALA A 34 -3.41 1.72 0.88
N ARG A 35 -4.61 1.20 1.14
CA ARG A 35 -5.64 0.95 0.12
C ARG A 35 -6.03 2.21 -0.62
N ASN A 36 -6.34 3.29 0.11
CA ASN A 36 -6.70 4.58 -0.48
C ASN A 36 -5.55 5.17 -1.30
N ALA A 37 -4.33 5.08 -0.79
CA ALA A 37 -3.16 5.60 -1.48
C ALA A 37 -2.86 4.80 -2.77
N ILE A 38 -2.99 3.47 -2.73
CA ILE A 38 -2.84 2.61 -3.90
C ILE A 38 -3.91 2.94 -4.94
N GLN A 39 -5.20 2.99 -4.59
CA GLN A 39 -6.27 3.33 -5.53
C GLN A 39 -6.10 4.73 -6.16
N SER A 40 -5.73 5.71 -5.33
CA SER A 40 -5.52 7.09 -5.79
C SER A 40 -4.27 7.21 -6.67
N ALA A 41 -3.22 6.44 -6.36
CA ALA A 41 -2.05 6.35 -7.21
C ALA A 41 -2.42 5.64 -8.52
N TYR A 42 -3.19 4.54 -8.48
CA TYR A 42 -3.53 3.71 -9.64
C TYR A 42 -4.28 4.47 -10.73
N THR A 43 -5.17 5.38 -10.31
CA THR A 43 -5.93 6.28 -11.20
C THR A 43 -5.08 7.38 -11.84
N SER A 44 -3.95 7.74 -11.23
CA SER A 44 -3.03 8.79 -11.70
C SER A 44 -1.68 8.25 -12.19
N ALA A 45 -1.50 6.93 -12.16
CA ALA A 45 -0.24 6.23 -12.42
C ALA A 45 -0.10 5.85 -13.88
N SER A 46 1.15 5.83 -14.35
CA SER A 46 1.53 5.33 -15.67
C SER A 46 1.37 3.79 -15.73
N PRO A 47 1.33 3.16 -16.92
CA PRO A 47 1.19 1.70 -17.04
C PRO A 47 2.22 0.91 -16.24
N GLU A 48 3.47 1.36 -16.25
CA GLU A 48 4.57 0.75 -15.47
C GLU A 48 4.36 0.88 -13.96
N GLU A 49 3.81 2.01 -13.51
CA GLU A 49 3.49 2.27 -12.11
C GLU A 49 2.26 1.45 -11.66
N GLN A 50 1.30 1.22 -12.56
CA GLN A 50 0.14 0.37 -12.29
C GLN A 50 0.54 -1.07 -11.98
N GLU A 51 1.52 -1.64 -12.72
CA GLU A 51 2.06 -2.97 -12.39
C GLU A 51 2.66 -3.01 -10.99
N GLN A 52 3.42 -1.99 -10.60
CA GLN A 52 3.98 -1.89 -9.25
C GLN A 52 2.87 -1.77 -8.19
N LEU A 53 1.87 -0.93 -8.45
CA LEU A 53 0.75 -0.72 -7.55
C LEU A 53 -0.12 -1.97 -7.39
N GLN A 54 -0.25 -2.78 -8.45
CA GLN A 54 -0.98 -4.04 -8.42
C GLN A 54 -0.30 -5.06 -7.48
N GLN A 55 1.02 -5.23 -7.60
CA GLN A 55 1.78 -6.07 -6.66
C GLN A 55 1.67 -5.55 -5.22
N LEU A 56 1.63 -4.22 -5.08
CA LEU A 56 1.46 -3.56 -3.80
C LEU A 56 0.10 -3.89 -3.17
N GLU A 57 -0.96 -3.86 -3.97
CA GLU A 57 -2.33 -4.19 -3.54
C GLU A 57 -2.48 -5.66 -3.13
N GLU A 58 -1.89 -6.59 -3.88
CA GLU A 58 -1.91 -8.01 -3.54
C GLU A 58 -1.22 -8.29 -2.20
N GLN A 59 -0.06 -7.68 -1.96
CA GLN A 59 0.63 -7.80 -0.66
C GLN A 59 -0.20 -7.24 0.48
N LEU A 60 -0.92 -6.14 0.24
CA LEU A 60 -1.82 -5.55 1.22
C LEU A 60 -2.99 -6.49 1.55
N ASN A 61 -3.64 -7.06 0.53
CA ASN A 61 -4.75 -7.98 0.70
C ASN A 61 -4.32 -9.26 1.42
N ARG A 62 -3.14 -9.81 1.09
CA ARG A 62 -2.58 -10.95 1.83
C ARG A 62 -2.38 -10.62 3.30
N HIS A 63 -1.84 -9.45 3.62
CA HIS A 63 -1.72 -9.00 5.00
C HIS A 63 -3.06 -8.84 5.71
N ASN A 64 -4.07 -8.36 4.98
CA ASN A 64 -5.39 -8.13 5.55
C ASN A 64 -6.14 -9.44 5.83
N GLN A 65 -5.88 -10.51 5.06
CA GLN A 65 -6.46 -11.83 5.28
C GLN A 65 -5.74 -12.68 6.34
N MET A 66 -4.49 -12.33 6.69
CA MET A 66 -3.69 -13.09 7.67
C MET A 66 -3.83 -12.60 9.12
N GLN A 67 -4.75 -11.66 9.40
CA GLN A 67 -5.14 -11.22 10.75
C GLN A 67 -6.50 -11.82 11.14
#